data_AF-A0ABC8UT50-F1
#
_entry.id   AF-A0ABC8UT50-F1
#
_cell.length_a   1.000
_cell.length_b   1.000
_cell.length_c   1.000
_cell.angle_alpha   90.00
_cell.angle_beta   90.00
_cell.angle_gamma   90.00
#
_symmetry.space_group_name_H-M   'P 1'
#
loop_
_entity.id
_entity.type
_entity.pdbx_description
1 polymer ?
#
loop_
_entity_poly.entity_id
_entity_poly.type
_entity_poly.pdbx_seq_one_letter_code
_entity_poly.pdbx_strand_id
1 'polypeptide(L)'
;MTTVMADKQRDICDLREGDMEIRPWADLHIDILNEIKGRLSLFDQFRFRGVCKPWRLAKHGKPAHKLPWLMTYDLEWDNNGDILSNCTFHCPFLNKTFTYEHKIEEERCGNLFAASFCASKYGWLLLQRSEKAFVYHPLTKEIIKLPDMGINFNRSTFSSIPTLPDCVFFAVQTKTKNKMLCIKTCHHGDLRWRKHIYCGFKLAIEDVVYSNGTFYCVFSGGVLGAYSVAFEEWKLLTDTTPILDVRSEIRMVESDGDLLLVYPSLRFFHIFRFDWSLMTWVEQDSLGNKALLLGCTSYSISAEKETSALADKIYYHGHENTFFYSLKTHESHKCSEFYPWVTRRAPEKIWIEPL
;
A
#
# COMPACT_ATOMS: atom_id res chain seq x y z
N MET A 1 4.74 10.57 -88.16
CA MET A 1 4.53 10.06 -86.79
C MET A 1 3.32 10.77 -86.20
N THR A 2 2.19 10.14 -86.47
CA THR A 2 0.83 10.25 -85.92
C THR A 2 0.88 10.04 -84.38
N THR A 3 0.03 10.56 -83.47
CA THR A 3 -1.35 11.07 -83.51
C THR A 3 -1.62 11.93 -82.26
N VAL A 4 -2.65 12.75 -82.36
CA VAL A 4 -3.25 13.71 -81.41
C VAL A 4 -4.46 13.08 -80.67
N MET A 5 -4.66 13.48 -79.40
CA MET A 5 -5.91 13.52 -78.61
C MET A 5 -6.79 12.28 -78.30
N ALA A 6 -7.45 12.42 -77.14
CA ALA A 6 -8.79 11.97 -76.73
C ALA A 6 -8.94 10.63 -75.97
N ASP A 7 -9.07 10.77 -74.65
CA ASP A 7 -10.30 10.51 -73.88
C ASP A 7 -11.25 9.40 -74.35
N LYS A 8 -11.40 8.34 -73.54
CA LYS A 8 -12.68 7.65 -73.33
C LYS A 8 -12.64 6.66 -72.16
N GLN A 9 -13.49 6.98 -71.20
CA GLN A 9 -13.98 6.19 -70.08
C GLN A 9 -14.81 4.96 -70.55
N ARG A 10 -14.97 3.97 -69.65
CA ARG A 10 -15.88 2.78 -69.63
C ARG A 10 -15.26 1.45 -70.09
N ASP A 11 -15.40 0.29 -69.44
CA ASP A 11 -16.31 -0.23 -68.40
C ASP A 11 -15.55 -1.26 -67.53
N ILE A 12 -15.63 -1.22 -66.19
CA ILE A 12 -16.52 -2.02 -65.32
C ILE A 12 -16.60 -3.50 -65.73
N CYS A 13 -15.85 -4.35 -65.01
CA CYS A 13 -16.29 -5.70 -64.66
C CYS A 13 -16.18 -5.83 -63.14
N ASP A 14 -17.37 -5.77 -62.52
CA ASP A 14 -17.65 -5.98 -61.11
C ASP A 14 -17.06 -7.29 -60.59
N LEU A 15 -16.20 -7.20 -59.60
CA LEU A 15 -16.08 -8.21 -58.55
C LEU A 15 -16.23 -7.47 -57.23
N ARG A 16 -17.36 -7.71 -56.56
CA ARG A 16 -17.72 -7.13 -55.27
C ARG A 16 -16.65 -7.48 -54.22
N GLU A 17 -15.71 -6.58 -54.00
CA GLU A 17 -15.03 -6.47 -52.71
C GLU A 17 -16.09 -5.97 -51.73
N GLY A 18 -16.58 -6.85 -50.85
CA GLY A 18 -17.35 -6.40 -49.70
C GLY A 18 -16.49 -5.41 -48.93
N ASP A 19 -17.02 -4.21 -48.71
CA ASP A 19 -16.39 -3.15 -47.91
C ASP A 19 -15.85 -3.74 -46.60
N MET A 20 -14.55 -4.08 -46.56
CA MET A 20 -13.85 -4.33 -45.32
C MET A 20 -13.62 -2.96 -44.69
N GLU A 21 -14.63 -2.51 -43.95
CA GLU A 21 -14.57 -1.31 -43.13
C GLU A 21 -13.47 -1.49 -42.07
N ILE A 22 -12.26 -0.98 -42.35
CA ILE A 22 -11.15 -1.00 -41.39
C ILE A 22 -11.48 0.00 -40.29
N ARG A 23 -12.09 -0.48 -39.20
CA ARG A 23 -12.39 0.34 -38.04
C ARG A 23 -11.12 0.59 -37.22
N PRO A 24 -10.80 1.85 -36.90
CA PRO A 24 -9.70 2.19 -36.01
C PRO A 24 -9.81 1.48 -34.66
N TRP A 25 -8.69 1.00 -34.11
CA TRP A 25 -8.64 0.46 -32.74
C TRP A 25 -9.14 1.44 -31.67
N ALA A 26 -9.12 2.75 -31.96
CA ALA A 26 -9.67 3.79 -31.09
C ALA A 26 -11.19 3.69 -30.91
N ASP A 27 -11.92 3.09 -31.87
CA ASP A 27 -13.38 2.99 -31.87
C ASP A 27 -13.90 1.72 -31.17
N LEU A 28 -13.01 0.96 -30.53
CA LEU A 28 -13.36 -0.22 -29.78
C LEU A 28 -14.27 0.13 -28.59
N HIS A 29 -15.36 -0.62 -28.41
CA HIS A 29 -16.31 -0.38 -27.32
C HIS A 29 -15.63 -0.43 -25.95
N ILE A 30 -16.06 0.44 -25.03
CA ILE A 30 -15.44 0.60 -23.72
C ILE A 30 -15.43 -0.70 -22.91
N ASP A 31 -16.42 -1.57 -23.08
CA ASP A 31 -16.49 -2.86 -22.39
C ASP A 31 -15.42 -3.84 -22.86
N ILE A 32 -15.11 -3.84 -24.16
CA ILE A 32 -14.02 -4.67 -24.70
C ILE A 32 -12.68 -4.13 -24.20
N LEU A 33 -12.52 -2.79 -24.16
CA LEU A 33 -11.33 -2.17 -23.61
C LEU A 33 -11.15 -2.51 -22.11
N ASN A 34 -12.24 -2.55 -21.35
CA ASN A 34 -12.23 -2.97 -19.94
C ASN A 34 -11.80 -4.44 -19.80
N GLU A 35 -12.32 -5.33 -20.64
CA GLU A 35 -11.94 -6.76 -20.66
C GLU A 35 -10.48 -6.98 -21.03
N ILE A 36 -9.99 -6.30 -22.07
CA ILE A 36 -8.58 -6.38 -22.45
C ILE A 36 -7.73 -5.87 -21.30
N LYS A 37 -8.03 -4.66 -20.80
CA LYS A 37 -7.28 -4.04 -19.71
C LYS A 37 -7.28 -4.89 -18.43
N GLY A 38 -8.37 -5.57 -18.10
CA GLY A 38 -8.45 -6.46 -16.94
C GLY A 38 -7.59 -7.72 -17.05
N ARG A 39 -7.19 -8.12 -18.26
CA ARG A 39 -6.29 -9.26 -18.51
C ARG A 39 -4.83 -8.85 -18.58
N LEU A 40 -4.55 -7.54 -18.65
CA LEU A 40 -3.21 -7.00 -18.73
C LEU A 40 -2.57 -6.90 -17.35
N SER A 41 -1.24 -7.07 -17.32
CA SER A 41 -0.45 -6.67 -16.16
C SER A 41 -0.68 -5.19 -15.89
N LEU A 42 -0.61 -4.76 -14.62
CA LEU A 42 -0.87 -3.36 -14.26
C LEU A 42 0.05 -2.37 -15.01
N PHE A 43 1.27 -2.79 -15.40
CA PHE A 43 2.14 -2.00 -16.29
C PHE A 43 1.67 -1.96 -17.74
N ASP A 44 1.21 -3.08 -18.27
CA ASP A 44 0.58 -3.10 -19.58
C ASP A 44 -0.73 -2.30 -19.57
N GLN A 45 -1.44 -2.23 -18.45
CA GLN A 45 -2.58 -1.31 -18.27
C GLN A 45 -2.16 0.17 -18.31
N PHE A 46 -0.96 0.53 -17.82
CA PHE A 46 -0.44 1.89 -18.00
C PHE A 46 -0.09 2.18 -19.47
N ARG A 47 0.58 1.24 -20.15
CA ARG A 47 0.85 1.36 -21.59
C ARG A 47 -0.44 1.42 -22.40
N PHE A 48 -1.45 0.65 -22.00
CA PHE A 48 -2.79 0.64 -22.56
C PHE A 48 -3.44 2.02 -22.51
N ARG A 49 -3.28 2.75 -21.40
CA ARG A 49 -3.75 4.15 -21.28
C ARG A 49 -2.98 5.14 -22.16
N GLY A 50 -1.77 4.78 -22.57
CA GLY A 50 -0.93 5.57 -23.45
C GLY A 50 -1.31 5.50 -24.94
N VAL A 51 -2.15 4.53 -25.34
CA VAL A 51 -2.50 4.28 -26.75
C VAL A 51 -3.31 5.42 -27.35
N CYS A 52 -4.49 5.73 -26.79
CA CYS A 52 -5.35 6.84 -27.24
C CYS A 52 -6.38 7.23 -26.17
N LYS A 53 -7.17 8.30 -26.40
CA LYS A 53 -8.15 8.81 -25.42
C LYS A 53 -9.20 7.74 -25.00
N PRO A 54 -9.85 6.98 -25.90
CA PRO A 54 -10.80 5.93 -25.51
C PRO A 54 -10.19 4.83 -24.63
N TRP A 55 -8.98 4.38 -24.95
CA TRP A 55 -8.26 3.35 -24.18
C TRP A 55 -7.85 3.84 -22.79
N ARG A 56 -7.60 5.15 -22.65
CA ARG A 56 -7.35 5.79 -21.35
C ARG A 56 -8.55 5.74 -20.42
N LEU A 57 -9.76 5.86 -20.98
CA LEU A 57 -11.03 5.88 -20.25
C LEU A 57 -11.47 4.49 -19.76
N ALA A 58 -10.84 3.42 -20.25
CA ALA A 58 -11.10 2.08 -19.75
C ALA A 58 -10.89 2.02 -18.24
N LYS A 59 -11.88 1.49 -17.53
CA LYS A 59 -11.86 1.30 -16.07
C LYS A 59 -10.73 0.36 -15.70
N HIS A 60 -10.21 0.49 -14.48
CA HIS A 60 -9.25 -0.49 -13.98
C HIS A 60 -9.95 -1.84 -13.90
N GLY A 61 -9.40 -2.84 -14.59
CA GLY A 61 -9.77 -4.21 -14.31
C GLY A 61 -9.03 -4.67 -13.07
N LYS A 62 -9.70 -5.43 -12.20
CA LYS A 62 -9.06 -5.98 -11.00
C LYS A 62 -7.86 -6.82 -11.43
N PRO A 63 -6.64 -6.56 -10.92
CA PRO A 63 -5.49 -7.37 -11.29
C PRO A 63 -5.78 -8.82 -10.93
N ALA A 64 -5.43 -9.73 -11.84
CA ALA A 64 -5.69 -11.16 -11.69
C ALA A 64 -5.07 -11.74 -10.41
N HIS A 65 -4.03 -11.10 -9.88
CA HIS A 65 -3.32 -11.57 -8.71
C HIS A 65 -3.21 -10.50 -7.60
N LYS A 66 -3.53 -10.92 -6.38
CA LYS A 66 -3.72 -10.06 -5.19
C LYS A 66 -2.48 -9.87 -4.32
N LEU A 67 -1.32 -10.38 -4.71
CA LEU A 67 -0.12 -10.25 -3.87
C LEU A 67 0.39 -8.81 -3.88
N PRO A 68 0.70 -8.23 -2.71
CA PRO A 68 1.40 -6.96 -2.62
C PRO A 68 2.68 -6.99 -3.45
N TRP A 69 2.93 -5.91 -4.16
CA TRP A 69 4.20 -5.68 -4.83
C TRP A 69 5.23 -5.21 -3.81
N LEU A 70 6.50 -5.45 -4.10
CA LEU A 70 7.57 -4.85 -3.32
C LEU A 70 7.99 -3.55 -4.01
N MET A 71 8.00 -2.46 -3.27
CA MET A 71 8.43 -1.15 -3.73
C MET A 71 9.67 -0.70 -2.95
N THR A 72 10.62 -0.10 -3.66
CA THR A 72 11.64 0.76 -3.05
C THR A 72 11.45 2.17 -3.56
N TYR A 73 11.78 3.12 -2.69
CA TYR A 73 11.72 4.53 -3.00
C TYR A 73 13.06 5.15 -2.71
N ASP A 74 13.60 5.84 -3.70
CA ASP A 74 14.82 6.62 -3.56
C ASP A 74 14.59 8.05 -4.04
N LEU A 75 15.26 9.00 -3.39
CA LEU A 75 15.23 10.41 -3.74
C LEU A 75 16.65 10.87 -3.97
N GLU A 76 16.95 11.23 -5.20
CA GLU A 76 18.25 11.75 -5.61
C GLU A 76 18.10 13.22 -6.01
N TRP A 77 19.11 14.02 -5.70
CA TRP A 77 19.20 15.37 -6.24
C TRP A 77 19.75 15.29 -7.65
N ASP A 78 19.10 15.98 -8.59
CA ASP A 78 19.69 16.16 -9.91
C ASP A 78 20.68 17.33 -9.92
N ASN A 79 21.46 17.42 -11.00
CA ASN A 79 22.47 18.47 -11.16
C ASN A 79 21.88 19.89 -11.28
N ASN A 80 20.55 20.00 -11.46
CA ASN A 80 19.83 21.26 -11.61
C ASN A 80 19.17 21.71 -10.29
N GLY A 81 19.25 20.91 -9.23
CA GLY A 81 18.63 21.17 -7.93
C GLY A 81 17.20 20.65 -7.81
N ASP A 82 16.67 19.92 -8.80
CA ASP A 82 15.38 19.22 -8.69
C ASP A 82 15.55 17.90 -7.90
N ILE A 83 14.45 17.41 -7.32
CA ILE A 83 14.41 16.09 -6.68
C ILE A 83 13.91 15.06 -7.69
N LEU A 84 14.75 14.07 -7.99
CA LEU A 84 14.40 12.87 -8.74
C LEU A 84 13.87 11.81 -7.78
N SER A 85 12.65 11.37 -8.02
CA SER A 85 12.06 10.24 -7.32
C SER A 85 12.13 8.98 -8.16
N ASN A 86 12.88 8.02 -7.65
CA ASN A 86 13.10 6.72 -8.25
C ASN A 86 12.26 5.68 -7.49
N CYS A 87 11.11 5.34 -8.06
CA CYS A 87 10.25 4.29 -7.54
C CYS A 87 10.55 2.99 -8.30
N THR A 88 11.06 1.97 -7.61
CA THR A 88 11.22 0.65 -8.22
C THR A 88 10.20 -0.32 -7.66
N PHE A 89 9.51 -1.04 -8.53
CA PHE A 89 8.47 -2.00 -8.19
C PHE A 89 8.86 -3.39 -8.66
N HIS A 90 8.66 -4.37 -7.81
CA HIS A 90 8.81 -5.78 -8.13
C HIS A 90 7.47 -6.48 -8.05
N CYS A 91 7.04 -7.05 -9.18
CA CYS A 91 5.81 -7.81 -9.29
C CYS A 91 6.10 -9.31 -9.06
N PRO A 92 5.56 -9.92 -7.99
CA PRO A 92 5.94 -11.27 -7.59
C PRO A 92 5.57 -12.36 -8.61
N PHE A 93 4.40 -12.26 -9.26
CA PHE A 93 3.95 -13.27 -10.21
C PHE A 93 4.69 -13.23 -11.54
N LEU A 94 5.02 -12.03 -12.01
CA LEU A 94 5.76 -11.87 -13.25
C LEU A 94 7.26 -12.09 -13.04
N ASN A 95 7.71 -12.08 -11.78
CA ASN A 95 9.11 -11.99 -11.39
C ASN A 95 9.85 -10.91 -12.20
N LYS A 96 9.20 -9.74 -12.35
CA LYS A 96 9.70 -8.60 -13.11
C LYS A 96 9.78 -7.38 -12.23
N THR A 97 10.88 -6.66 -12.41
CA THR A 97 11.15 -5.40 -11.73
C THR A 97 11.08 -4.26 -12.73
N PHE A 98 10.47 -3.16 -12.32
CA PHE A 98 10.26 -1.97 -13.13
C PHE A 98 10.67 -0.76 -12.33
N THR A 99 11.49 0.10 -12.91
CA THR A 99 11.88 1.36 -12.31
C THR A 99 11.16 2.50 -13.01
N TYR A 100 10.59 3.38 -12.21
CA TYR A 100 9.86 4.55 -12.63
C TYR A 100 10.51 5.78 -12.00
N GLU A 101 11.22 6.52 -12.83
CA GLU A 101 11.86 7.79 -12.48
C GLU A 101 10.93 8.95 -12.82
N HIS A 102 10.83 9.92 -11.92
CA HIS A 102 10.21 11.19 -12.25
C HIS A 102 10.76 12.33 -11.40
N LYS A 103 10.80 13.52 -12.00
CA LYS A 103 11.09 14.77 -11.30
C LYS A 103 9.88 15.18 -10.46
N ILE A 104 10.14 15.52 -9.21
CA ILE A 104 9.19 16.15 -8.32
C ILE A 104 9.59 17.61 -8.16
N GLU A 105 8.72 18.53 -8.57
CA GLU A 105 8.93 19.97 -8.39
C GLU A 105 9.14 20.30 -6.90
N GLU A 106 10.23 21.01 -6.60
CA GLU A 106 10.61 21.37 -5.23
C GLU A 106 9.49 22.15 -4.49
N GLU A 107 8.77 23.03 -5.19
CA GLU A 107 7.65 23.77 -4.59
C GLU A 107 6.46 22.87 -4.18
N ARG A 108 6.25 21.77 -4.91
CA ARG A 108 5.22 20.80 -4.56
C ARG A 108 5.66 19.99 -3.35
N CYS A 109 6.96 19.71 -3.22
CA CYS A 109 7.40 18.60 -2.39
C CYS A 109 8.85 18.64 -1.84
N GLY A 110 9.48 19.79 -1.66
CA GLY A 110 10.81 19.91 -1.03
C GLY A 110 10.89 19.31 0.39
N ASN A 111 9.73 19.03 1.00
CA ASN A 111 9.60 18.31 2.27
C ASN A 111 9.46 16.77 2.13
N LEU A 112 9.52 16.17 0.93
CA LEU A 112 9.53 14.71 0.74
C LEU A 112 10.87 14.08 1.08
N PHE A 113 11.97 14.81 0.82
CA PHE A 113 13.31 14.33 1.09
C PHE A 113 13.44 13.96 2.58
N ALA A 114 13.89 12.74 2.89
CA ALA A 114 13.97 12.20 4.25
C ALA A 114 12.62 12.08 5.01
N ALA A 115 11.49 12.00 4.32
CA ALA A 115 10.22 11.65 4.94
C ALA A 115 10.17 10.15 5.29
N SER A 116 9.62 9.82 6.45
CA SER A 116 9.39 8.43 6.87
C SER A 116 8.10 7.89 6.28
N PHE A 117 8.09 6.62 5.87
CA PHE A 117 6.89 5.93 5.46
C PHE A 117 6.08 5.51 6.68
N CYS A 118 4.87 6.06 6.81
CA CYS A 118 3.99 5.79 7.94
C CYS A 118 3.00 4.69 7.65
N ALA A 119 2.42 4.68 6.44
CA ALA A 119 1.50 3.64 6.02
C ALA A 119 1.53 3.43 4.51
N SER A 120 1.16 2.22 4.09
CA SER A 120 0.89 1.85 2.70
C SER A 120 -0.47 1.16 2.68
N LYS A 121 -1.45 1.68 1.94
CA LYS A 121 -2.79 1.05 1.80
C LYS A 121 -3.45 1.50 0.51
N TYR A 122 -4.19 0.60 -0.12
CA TYR A 122 -4.98 0.87 -1.33
C TYR A 122 -4.13 1.43 -2.49
N GLY A 123 -2.84 1.08 -2.55
CA GLY A 123 -1.89 1.64 -3.52
C GLY A 123 -1.37 3.05 -3.21
N TRP A 124 -1.73 3.62 -2.05
CA TRP A 124 -1.29 4.93 -1.58
C TRP A 124 -0.30 4.81 -0.42
N LEU A 125 0.61 5.79 -0.33
CA LEU A 125 1.60 5.91 0.73
C LEU A 125 1.29 7.14 1.60
N LEU A 126 1.22 6.94 2.91
CA LEU A 126 1.24 8.05 3.87
C LEU A 126 2.68 8.25 4.32
N LEU A 127 3.13 9.49 4.19
CA LEU A 127 4.48 9.90 4.49
C LEU A 127 4.46 11.09 5.45
N GLN A 128 5.50 11.19 6.27
CA GLN A 128 5.62 12.23 7.27
C GLN A 128 7.04 12.77 7.34
N ARG A 129 7.17 14.10 7.42
CA ARG A 129 8.42 14.77 7.72
C ARG A 129 8.17 15.90 8.70
N SER A 130 8.78 15.80 9.88
CA SER A 130 8.56 16.73 11.00
C SER A 130 7.06 16.83 11.35
N GLU A 131 6.44 17.98 11.08
CA GLU A 131 5.03 18.26 11.39
C GLU A 131 4.13 18.18 10.15
N LYS A 132 4.69 17.87 8.99
CA LYS A 132 3.96 17.77 7.72
C LYS A 132 3.69 16.31 7.38
N ALA A 133 2.49 16.05 6.89
CA ALA A 133 2.11 14.76 6.33
C ALA A 133 1.52 14.93 4.94
N PHE A 134 1.73 13.93 4.10
CA PHE A 134 1.22 13.91 2.74
C PHE A 134 0.93 12.47 2.32
N VAL A 135 -0.08 12.35 1.47
CA VAL A 135 -0.44 11.09 0.85
C VAL A 135 0.05 11.13 -0.59
N TYR A 136 0.75 10.10 -1.01
CA TYR A 136 1.37 10.01 -2.32
C TYR A 136 0.95 8.72 -3.02
N HIS A 137 0.47 8.87 -4.25
CA HIS A 137 0.25 7.74 -5.13
C HIS A 137 1.48 7.58 -6.06
N PRO A 138 2.27 6.49 -5.93
CA PRO A 138 3.56 6.40 -6.61
C PRO A 138 3.48 6.13 -8.11
N LEU A 139 2.33 5.68 -8.61
CA LEU A 139 2.09 5.44 -10.03
C LEU A 139 1.38 6.61 -10.74
N THR A 140 0.36 7.22 -10.11
CA THR A 140 -0.37 8.36 -10.72
C THR A 140 0.31 9.70 -10.45
N LYS A 141 1.25 9.74 -9.48
CA LYS A 141 1.92 10.94 -8.98
C LYS A 141 1.01 11.94 -8.27
N GLU A 142 -0.19 11.50 -7.91
CA GLU A 142 -1.10 12.34 -7.15
C GLU A 142 -0.56 12.52 -5.73
N ILE A 143 -0.60 13.76 -5.26
CA ILE A 143 -0.14 14.14 -3.92
C ILE A 143 -1.27 14.91 -3.25
N ILE A 144 -1.66 14.44 -2.07
CA ILE A 144 -2.63 15.11 -1.21
C ILE A 144 -1.87 15.62 0.00
N LYS A 145 -1.79 16.94 0.14
CA LYS A 145 -1.17 17.59 1.32
C LYS A 145 -2.19 17.58 2.46
N LEU A 146 -1.79 17.05 3.61
CA LEU A 146 -2.61 17.12 4.81
C LEU A 146 -2.30 18.43 5.55
N PRO A 147 -3.24 18.92 6.40
CA PRO A 147 -2.98 20.07 7.25
C PRO A 147 -1.76 19.85 8.15
N ASP A 148 -1.17 20.93 8.63
CA ASP A 148 -0.04 20.87 9.56
C ASP A 148 -0.45 20.16 10.86
N MET A 149 0.34 19.16 11.25
CA MET A 149 0.12 18.38 12.46
C MET A 149 0.62 19.10 13.71
N GLY A 150 1.51 20.09 13.59
CA GLY A 150 2.10 20.86 14.69
C GLY A 150 2.93 20.04 15.69
N ILE A 151 3.10 18.73 15.46
CA ILE A 151 3.93 17.79 16.21
C ILE A 151 4.24 16.56 15.34
N ASN A 152 5.36 15.91 15.63
CA ASN A 152 5.74 14.63 15.04
C ASN A 152 5.04 13.46 15.76
N PHE A 153 4.14 12.74 15.09
CA PHE A 153 3.42 11.59 15.63
C PHE A 153 4.25 10.31 15.60
N ASN A 154 4.01 9.40 16.56
CA ASN A 154 4.72 8.12 16.64
C ASN A 154 4.22 7.11 15.60
N ARG A 155 2.91 7.11 15.35
CA ARG A 155 2.24 6.29 14.33
C ARG A 155 1.17 7.13 13.63
N SER A 156 1.03 6.92 12.34
CA SER A 156 -0.03 7.51 11.55
C SER A 156 -0.46 6.56 10.44
N THR A 157 -1.76 6.56 10.13
CA THR A 157 -2.38 5.67 9.14
C THR A 157 -3.69 6.30 8.64
N PHE A 158 -4.44 5.58 7.82
CA PHE A 158 -5.72 6.03 7.29
C PHE A 158 -6.72 4.87 7.08
N SER A 159 -8.00 5.22 7.00
CA SER A 159 -9.13 4.26 7.04
C SER A 159 -9.53 3.68 5.68
N SER A 160 -9.55 4.48 4.62
CA SER A 160 -10.03 4.11 3.29
C SER A 160 -9.20 4.79 2.19
N ILE A 161 -9.61 4.71 0.93
CA ILE A 161 -8.88 5.35 -0.17
C ILE A 161 -8.78 6.87 0.08
N PRO A 162 -7.58 7.49 0.11
CA PRO A 162 -7.36 8.89 0.50
C PRO A 162 -8.11 9.97 -0.29
N THR A 163 -8.62 9.63 -1.48
CA THR A 163 -9.42 10.51 -2.34
C THR A 163 -10.92 10.44 -2.06
N LEU A 164 -11.37 9.46 -1.26
CA LEU A 164 -12.76 9.33 -0.89
C LEU A 164 -13.12 10.24 0.30
N PRO A 165 -14.32 10.85 0.32
CA PRO A 165 -14.74 11.74 1.41
C PRO A 165 -14.85 11.09 2.78
N ASP A 166 -15.03 9.76 2.82
CA ASP A 166 -15.14 8.97 4.05
C ASP A 166 -13.77 8.59 4.65
N CYS A 167 -12.68 8.92 3.95
CA CYS A 167 -11.34 8.65 4.43
C CYS A 167 -11.00 9.53 5.63
N VAL A 168 -10.51 8.87 6.67
CA VAL A 168 -10.07 9.48 7.92
C VAL A 168 -8.59 9.17 8.08
N PHE A 169 -7.79 10.23 8.11
CA PHE A 169 -6.39 10.16 8.52
C PHE A 169 -6.34 10.16 10.05
N PHE A 170 -5.50 9.29 10.59
CA PHE A 170 -5.36 9.07 12.02
C PHE A 170 -3.90 9.15 12.41
N ALA A 171 -3.59 9.91 13.45
CA ALA A 171 -2.26 10.05 13.98
C ALA A 171 -2.28 9.95 15.51
N VAL A 172 -1.35 9.17 16.08
CA VAL A 172 -1.28 8.90 17.52
C VAL A 172 0.14 9.08 18.05
N GLN A 173 0.24 9.78 19.18
CA GLN A 173 1.50 10.08 19.86
C GLN A 173 1.35 9.77 21.34
N THR A 174 2.32 9.06 21.88
CA THR A 174 2.46 8.82 23.31
C THR A 174 3.68 9.56 23.83
N LYS A 175 3.50 10.44 24.81
CA LYS A 175 4.59 11.06 25.57
C LYS A 175 4.66 10.43 26.95
N THR A 176 5.39 9.32 27.07
CA THR A 176 5.48 8.51 28.31
C THR A 176 5.95 9.34 29.51
N LYS A 177 6.95 10.22 29.32
CA LYS A 177 7.43 11.15 30.37
C LYS A 177 6.35 12.10 30.88
N ASN A 178 5.53 12.63 29.97
CA ASN A 178 4.44 13.56 30.30
C ASN A 178 3.12 12.83 30.62
N LYS A 179 3.13 11.50 30.57
CA LYS A 179 1.96 10.64 30.78
C LYS A 179 0.77 11.08 29.93
N MET A 180 0.98 11.21 28.62
CA MET A 180 -0.01 11.77 27.71
C MET A 180 -0.15 10.94 26.44
N LEU A 181 -1.39 10.69 26.04
CA LEU A 181 -1.78 10.18 24.73
C LEU A 181 -2.43 11.33 23.95
N CYS A 182 -1.95 11.60 22.74
CA CYS A 182 -2.54 12.56 21.81
C CYS A 182 -3.01 11.80 20.57
N ILE A 183 -4.31 11.87 20.29
CA ILE A 183 -4.92 11.35 19.07
C ILE A 183 -5.34 12.54 18.22
N LYS A 184 -5.04 12.48 16.93
CA LYS A 184 -5.53 13.42 15.94
C LYS A 184 -6.20 12.72 14.79
N THR A 185 -7.29 13.31 14.31
CA THR A 185 -8.04 12.86 13.14
C THR A 185 -8.24 14.00 12.15
N CYS A 186 -8.28 13.66 10.88
CA CYS A 186 -8.51 14.61 9.78
C CYS A 186 -9.28 13.88 8.69
N HIS A 187 -10.35 14.48 8.17
CA HIS A 187 -11.03 13.95 7.00
C HIS A 187 -10.40 14.50 5.72
N HIS A 188 -10.71 13.85 4.60
CA HIS A 188 -10.41 14.41 3.29
C HIS A 188 -10.99 15.83 3.15
N GLY A 189 -10.15 16.80 2.80
CA GLY A 189 -10.54 18.20 2.61
C GLY A 189 -10.62 19.05 3.89
N ASP A 190 -10.42 18.47 5.07
CA ASP A 190 -10.34 19.24 6.32
C ASP A 190 -9.14 20.20 6.27
N LEU A 191 -9.31 21.42 6.80
CA LEU A 191 -8.23 22.42 6.89
C LEU A 191 -7.40 22.30 8.18
N ARG A 192 -7.84 21.48 9.13
CA ARG A 192 -7.19 21.30 10.43
C ARG A 192 -7.46 19.93 11.00
N TRP A 193 -6.50 19.42 11.76
CA TRP A 193 -6.67 18.21 12.53
C TRP A 193 -7.53 18.46 13.78
N ARG A 194 -8.51 17.59 14.00
CA ARG A 194 -9.14 17.43 15.31
C ARG A 194 -8.15 16.80 16.28
N LYS A 195 -8.20 17.19 17.55
CA LYS A 195 -7.21 16.80 18.55
C LYS A 195 -7.89 16.39 19.85
N HIS A 196 -7.56 15.19 20.32
CA HIS A 196 -7.98 14.66 21.60
C HIS A 196 -6.74 14.34 22.44
N ILE A 197 -6.74 14.77 23.71
CA ILE A 197 -5.63 14.58 24.64
C ILE A 197 -6.14 13.81 25.85
N TYR A 198 -5.44 12.75 26.21
CA TYR A 198 -5.73 11.91 27.37
C TYR A 198 -4.54 11.92 28.32
N CYS A 199 -4.75 12.44 29.53
CA CYS A 199 -3.73 12.54 30.57
C CYS A 199 -3.64 11.24 31.38
N GLY A 200 -2.50 11.01 32.04
CA GLY A 200 -2.24 9.82 32.85
C GLY A 200 -1.80 8.58 32.06
N PHE A 201 -1.74 8.66 30.73
CA PHE A 201 -1.41 7.53 29.86
C PHE A 201 0.11 7.31 29.76
N LYS A 202 0.61 6.15 30.23
CA LYS A 202 2.05 5.89 30.41
C LYS A 202 2.65 4.92 29.39
N LEU A 203 1.82 4.25 28.60
CA LEU A 203 2.28 3.20 27.69
C LEU A 203 2.78 3.81 26.38
N ALA A 204 3.81 3.21 25.80
CA ALA A 204 4.32 3.61 24.49
C ALA A 204 3.44 2.99 23.40
N ILE A 205 3.10 3.74 22.35
CA ILE A 205 2.41 3.19 21.18
C ILE A 205 3.38 2.35 20.35
N GLU A 206 2.96 1.15 19.98
CA GLU A 206 3.75 0.21 19.17
C GLU A 206 3.21 0.13 17.74
N ASP A 207 1.89 0.01 17.55
CA ASP A 207 1.30 -0.04 16.20
C ASP A 207 -0.19 0.34 16.18
N VAL A 208 -0.74 0.56 14.98
CA VAL A 208 -2.15 0.90 14.75
C VAL A 208 -2.70 0.19 13.51
N VAL A 209 -3.90 -0.38 13.62
CA VAL A 209 -4.67 -0.91 12.50
C VAL A 209 -6.07 -0.32 12.49
N TYR A 210 -6.68 -0.28 11.30
CA TYR A 210 -8.06 0.16 11.13
C TYR A 210 -8.90 -1.04 10.75
N SER A 211 -10.01 -1.25 11.46
CA SER A 211 -11.00 -2.27 11.11
C SER A 211 -12.40 -1.79 11.49
N ASN A 212 -13.36 -1.94 10.58
CA ASN A 212 -14.79 -1.67 10.79
C ASN A 212 -15.08 -0.36 11.56
N GLY A 213 -14.60 0.79 11.07
CA GLY A 213 -14.91 2.10 11.66
C GLY A 213 -14.11 2.45 12.91
N THR A 214 -13.16 1.60 13.31
CA THR A 214 -12.39 1.76 14.54
C THR A 214 -10.89 1.66 14.27
N PHE A 215 -10.12 2.59 14.83
CA PHE A 215 -8.67 2.47 14.90
C PHE A 215 -8.29 1.76 16.19
N TYR A 216 -7.66 0.60 16.05
CA TYR A 216 -7.12 -0.16 17.15
C TYR A 216 -5.65 0.18 17.30
N CYS A 217 -5.23 0.52 18.52
CA CYS A 217 -3.88 0.89 18.86
C CYS A 217 -3.34 -0.11 19.88
N VAL A 218 -2.21 -0.75 19.55
CA VAL A 218 -1.49 -1.58 20.51
C VAL A 218 -0.35 -0.79 21.14
N PHE A 219 -0.23 -0.92 22.45
CA PHE A 219 0.79 -0.29 23.26
C PHE A 219 1.73 -1.33 23.86
N SER A 220 2.82 -0.85 24.47
CA SER A 220 3.81 -1.65 25.18
C SER A 220 3.16 -2.70 26.08
N GLY A 221 3.57 -3.97 25.94
CA GLY A 221 3.01 -5.11 26.69
C GLY A 221 1.74 -5.73 26.09
N GLY A 222 1.34 -5.33 24.88
CA GLY A 222 0.17 -5.86 24.20
C GLY A 222 -1.15 -5.21 24.65
N VAL A 223 -1.10 -4.09 25.36
CA VAL A 223 -2.30 -3.36 25.79
C VAL A 223 -3.02 -2.81 24.56
N LEU A 224 -4.34 -3.03 24.45
CA LEU A 224 -5.15 -2.65 23.30
C LEU A 224 -6.09 -1.51 23.66
N GLY A 225 -6.09 -0.46 22.83
CA GLY A 225 -7.09 0.60 22.86
C GLY A 225 -7.79 0.75 21.52
N ALA A 226 -8.97 1.36 21.55
CA ALA A 226 -9.83 1.55 20.39
C ALA A 226 -10.30 3.00 20.33
N TYR A 227 -10.16 3.60 19.15
CA TYR A 227 -10.74 4.89 18.82
C TYR A 227 -11.86 4.68 17.80
N SER A 228 -13.11 4.93 18.19
CA SER A 228 -14.25 4.88 17.27
C SER A 228 -14.34 6.18 16.48
N VAL A 229 -14.33 6.08 15.16
CA VAL A 229 -14.47 7.25 14.29
C VAL A 229 -15.88 7.84 14.38
N ALA A 230 -16.91 6.99 14.44
CA ALA A 230 -18.30 7.43 14.44
C ALA A 230 -18.70 8.19 15.71
N PHE A 231 -18.16 7.77 16.85
CA PHE A 231 -18.44 8.40 18.14
C PHE A 231 -17.37 9.42 18.55
N GLU A 232 -16.26 9.53 17.81
CA GLU A 232 -15.07 10.30 18.17
C GLU A 232 -14.54 9.97 19.59
N GLU A 233 -14.73 8.73 20.02
CA GLU A 233 -14.46 8.26 21.39
C GLU A 233 -13.26 7.33 21.48
N TRP A 234 -12.46 7.51 22.53
CA TRP A 234 -11.36 6.63 22.91
C TRP A 234 -11.74 5.73 24.08
N LYS A 235 -11.43 4.44 23.96
CA LYS A 235 -11.57 3.47 25.04
C LYS A 235 -10.35 2.55 25.12
N LEU A 236 -9.87 2.32 26.33
CA LEU A 236 -8.92 1.25 26.58
C LEU A 236 -9.67 -0.08 26.70
N LEU A 237 -9.30 -1.09 25.91
CA LEU A 237 -9.97 -2.39 25.87
C LEU A 237 -9.34 -3.37 26.84
N THR A 238 -8.02 -3.32 27.04
CA THR A 238 -7.31 -4.14 28.02
C THR A 238 -6.51 -3.26 28.98
N ASP A 239 -6.45 -3.65 30.25
CA ASP A 239 -5.78 -2.89 31.32
C ASP A 239 -4.53 -3.61 31.88
N THR A 240 -4.36 -4.89 31.55
CA THR A 240 -3.20 -5.70 31.89
C THR A 240 -2.22 -5.75 30.73
N THR A 241 -0.95 -6.04 31.01
CA THR A 241 0.07 -6.34 30.00
C THR A 241 0.08 -7.86 29.75
N PRO A 242 -0.70 -8.37 28.79
CA PRO A 242 -0.81 -9.81 28.54
C PRO A 242 0.49 -10.43 28.04
N ILE A 243 1.39 -9.62 27.45
CA ILE A 243 2.66 -10.09 26.90
C ILE A 243 3.81 -9.53 27.72
N LEU A 244 4.50 -10.42 28.45
CA LEU A 244 5.64 -10.10 29.31
C LEU A 244 6.96 -10.23 28.51
N ASP A 245 7.91 -9.32 28.74
CA ASP A 245 9.26 -9.28 28.13
C ASP A 245 9.29 -9.10 26.59
N VAL A 246 8.60 -8.08 26.09
CA VAL A 246 8.74 -7.67 24.68
C VAL A 246 9.93 -6.71 24.53
N ARG A 247 11.00 -7.19 23.87
CA ARG A 247 12.20 -6.38 23.56
C ARG A 247 12.24 -5.84 22.13
N SER A 248 11.28 -6.24 21.31
CA SER A 248 11.21 -5.92 19.88
C SER A 248 9.91 -5.18 19.55
N GLU A 249 9.87 -4.48 18.42
CA GLU A 249 8.66 -3.78 17.97
C GLU A 249 7.51 -4.76 17.73
N ILE A 250 6.37 -4.50 18.36
CA ILE A 250 5.12 -5.20 18.09
C ILE A 250 4.51 -4.67 16.79
N ARG A 251 3.99 -5.57 15.96
CA ARG A 251 3.22 -5.24 14.76
C ARG A 251 1.80 -5.76 14.89
N MET A 252 0.84 -5.00 14.38
CA MET A 252 -0.54 -5.47 14.24
C MET A 252 -0.90 -5.71 12.79
N VAL A 253 -1.78 -6.70 12.59
CA VAL A 253 -2.35 -7.03 11.29
C VAL A 253 -3.84 -7.22 11.44
N GLU A 254 -4.61 -6.55 10.59
CA GLU A 254 -6.04 -6.85 10.42
C GLU A 254 -6.18 -7.99 9.40
N SER A 255 -7.01 -8.98 9.71
CA SER A 255 -7.19 -10.16 8.87
C SER A 255 -8.63 -10.67 8.95
N ASP A 256 -9.43 -10.38 7.93
CA ASP A 256 -10.85 -10.80 7.84
C ASP A 256 -11.68 -10.44 9.09
N GLY A 257 -11.44 -9.28 9.68
CA GLY A 257 -12.10 -8.79 10.90
C GLY A 257 -11.41 -9.21 12.20
N ASP A 258 -10.48 -10.17 12.18
CA ASP A 258 -9.65 -10.49 13.33
C ASP A 258 -8.49 -9.49 13.46
N LEU A 259 -8.08 -9.26 14.71
CA LEU A 259 -6.86 -8.53 15.03
C LEU A 259 -5.77 -9.52 15.41
N LEU A 260 -4.66 -9.47 14.67
CA LEU A 260 -3.47 -10.26 14.94
C LEU A 260 -2.37 -9.35 15.49
N LEU A 261 -1.67 -9.84 16.49
CA LEU A 261 -0.46 -9.25 17.03
C LEU A 261 0.71 -10.16 16.68
N VAL A 262 1.73 -9.60 16.06
CA VAL A 262 2.96 -10.30 15.71
C VAL A 262 4.11 -9.61 16.40
N TYR A 263 4.94 -10.36 17.11
CA TYR A 263 6.20 -9.83 17.61
C TYR A 263 7.36 -10.77 17.28
N PRO A 264 8.48 -10.23 16.76
CA PRO A 264 9.69 -11.01 16.56
C PRO A 264 10.44 -11.19 17.88
N SER A 265 10.72 -12.44 18.23
CA SER A 265 11.74 -12.84 19.20
C SER A 265 13.08 -13.07 18.49
N LEU A 266 14.15 -13.37 19.23
CA LEU A 266 15.52 -13.50 18.69
C LEU A 266 15.62 -14.41 17.45
N ARG A 267 14.84 -15.50 17.41
CA ARG A 267 14.85 -16.48 16.31
C ARG A 267 13.46 -16.93 15.86
N PHE A 268 12.41 -16.41 16.49
CA PHE A 268 11.04 -16.89 16.29
C PHE A 268 10.12 -15.70 16.12
N PHE A 269 8.94 -15.95 15.54
CA PHE A 269 7.84 -15.01 15.56
C PHE A 269 6.73 -15.61 16.38
N HIS A 270 6.19 -14.83 17.31
CA HIS A 270 4.97 -15.19 18.01
C HIS A 270 3.80 -14.45 17.39
N ILE A 271 2.69 -15.14 17.26
CA ILE A 271 1.44 -14.62 16.70
C ILE A 271 0.38 -14.80 17.76
N PHE A 272 -0.41 -13.76 17.98
CA PHE A 272 -1.58 -13.81 18.83
C PHE A 272 -2.78 -13.29 18.09
N ARG A 273 -3.92 -13.93 18.32
CA ARG A 273 -5.23 -13.43 17.89
C ARG A 273 -5.92 -12.80 19.08
N PHE A 274 -6.54 -11.64 18.89
CA PHE A 274 -7.33 -11.03 19.96
C PHE A 274 -8.64 -11.79 20.12
N ASP A 275 -8.89 -12.31 21.32
CA ASP A 275 -10.17 -12.92 21.67
C ASP A 275 -11.07 -11.88 22.32
N TRP A 276 -12.14 -11.50 21.61
CA TRP A 276 -13.10 -10.48 22.06
C TRP A 276 -13.95 -10.92 23.26
N SER A 277 -14.12 -12.22 23.47
CA SER A 277 -14.92 -12.73 24.60
C SER A 277 -14.09 -12.72 25.88
N LEU A 278 -12.82 -13.08 25.78
CA LEU A 278 -11.86 -13.08 26.89
C LEU A 278 -11.20 -11.72 27.11
N MET A 279 -11.30 -10.81 26.13
CA MET A 279 -10.62 -9.52 26.12
C MET A 279 -9.10 -9.66 26.31
N THR A 280 -8.48 -10.64 25.64
CA THR A 280 -7.05 -10.93 25.76
C THR A 280 -6.46 -11.51 24.47
N TRP A 281 -5.14 -11.55 24.39
CA TRP A 281 -4.40 -12.15 23.27
C TRP A 281 -4.21 -13.65 23.49
N VAL A 282 -4.54 -14.45 22.48
CA VAL A 282 -4.38 -15.91 22.50
C VAL A 282 -3.36 -16.31 21.44
N GLU A 283 -2.29 -16.98 21.87
CA GLU A 283 -1.21 -17.42 20.96
C GLU A 283 -1.75 -18.35 19.87
N GLN A 284 -1.17 -18.23 18.68
CA GLN A 284 -1.51 -19.00 17.49
C GLN A 284 -0.26 -19.65 16.91
N ASP A 285 -0.31 -20.95 16.67
CA ASP A 285 0.80 -21.71 16.08
C ASP A 285 0.74 -21.73 14.54
N SER A 286 -0.41 -21.36 13.95
CA SER A 286 -0.66 -21.44 12.51
C SER A 286 -1.53 -20.28 12.04
N LEU A 287 -1.29 -19.87 10.79
CA LEU A 287 -2.10 -18.91 10.04
C LEU A 287 -3.07 -19.60 9.08
N GLY A 288 -3.02 -20.94 9.01
CA GLY A 288 -3.79 -21.74 8.06
C GLY A 288 -3.45 -21.39 6.61
N ASN A 289 -4.47 -21.08 5.82
CA ASN A 289 -4.32 -20.65 4.42
C ASN A 289 -3.93 -19.17 4.29
N LYS A 290 -3.34 -18.54 5.31
CA LYS A 290 -2.93 -17.13 5.26
C LYS A 290 -1.42 -16.98 5.34
N ALA A 291 -0.94 -15.83 4.86
CA ALA A 291 0.41 -15.35 5.08
C ALA A 291 0.36 -13.91 5.59
N LEU A 292 1.36 -13.52 6.39
CA LEU A 292 1.50 -12.14 6.86
C LEU A 292 2.68 -11.47 6.16
N LEU A 293 2.55 -10.21 5.78
CA LEU A 293 3.63 -9.39 5.23
C LEU A 293 3.85 -8.21 6.18
N LEU A 294 4.98 -8.20 6.89
CA LEU A 294 5.31 -7.18 7.88
C LEU A 294 6.06 -6.01 7.23
N GLY A 295 5.60 -4.79 7.50
CA GLY A 295 6.18 -3.55 6.98
C GLY A 295 5.65 -2.32 7.73
N CYS A 296 5.81 -1.12 7.15
CA CYS A 296 5.22 0.12 7.70
C CYS A 296 3.69 0.01 7.84
N THR A 297 3.06 -0.73 6.93
CA THR A 297 1.76 -1.34 7.13
C THR A 297 1.92 -2.83 6.93
N SER A 298 1.41 -3.60 7.89
CA SER A 298 1.43 -5.06 7.80
C SER A 298 0.12 -5.54 7.18
N TYR A 299 0.22 -6.58 6.34
CA TYR A 299 -0.91 -7.13 5.59
C TYR A 299 -1.11 -8.60 5.90
N SER A 300 -2.37 -9.03 5.80
CA SER A 300 -2.73 -10.44 5.71
C SER A 300 -3.18 -10.76 4.29
N ILE A 301 -2.70 -11.86 3.73
CA ILE A 301 -3.09 -12.33 2.40
C ILE A 301 -3.60 -13.77 2.46
N SER A 302 -4.59 -14.08 1.65
CA SER A 302 -5.03 -15.46 1.42
C SER A 302 -4.03 -16.17 0.50
N ALA A 303 -3.50 -17.28 0.98
CA ALA A 303 -2.58 -18.17 0.29
C ALA A 303 -3.34 -19.38 -0.28
N GLU A 304 -3.98 -19.17 -1.42
CA GLU A 304 -4.80 -20.18 -2.12
C GLU A 304 -4.35 -20.35 -3.58
N LYS A 305 -4.69 -21.50 -4.17
CA LYS A 305 -4.40 -21.83 -5.58
C LYS A 305 -2.90 -21.60 -5.89
N GLU A 306 -2.59 -20.68 -6.79
CA GLU A 306 -1.24 -20.28 -7.23
C GLU A 306 -0.37 -19.69 -6.11
N THR A 307 -0.99 -19.26 -5.00
CA THR A 307 -0.29 -18.66 -3.84
C THR A 307 -0.25 -19.59 -2.63
N SER A 308 -0.70 -20.84 -2.77
CA SER A 308 -0.72 -21.84 -1.68
C SER A 308 0.64 -22.06 -1.02
N ALA A 309 1.73 -21.88 -1.77
CA ALA A 309 3.10 -21.95 -1.24
C ALA A 309 3.42 -20.86 -0.18
N LEU A 310 2.62 -19.79 -0.08
CA LEU A 310 2.81 -18.73 0.90
C LEU A 310 2.19 -19.05 2.27
N ALA A 311 1.31 -20.06 2.35
CA ALA A 311 0.55 -20.38 3.55
C ALA A 311 1.45 -20.67 4.76
N ASP A 312 1.01 -20.25 5.95
CA ASP A 312 1.73 -20.40 7.22
C ASP A 312 3.12 -19.74 7.24
N LYS A 313 3.27 -18.60 6.55
CA LYS A 313 4.53 -17.85 6.50
C LYS A 313 4.34 -16.38 6.84
N ILE A 314 5.38 -15.81 7.45
CA ILE A 314 5.51 -14.38 7.76
C ILE A 314 6.65 -13.81 6.92
N TYR A 315 6.34 -12.91 6.01
CA TYR A 315 7.30 -12.20 5.17
C TYR A 315 7.74 -10.91 5.83
N TYR A 316 9.03 -10.63 5.81
CA TYR A 316 9.59 -9.41 6.41
C TYR A 316 10.86 -8.97 5.67
N HIS A 317 11.22 -7.70 5.82
CA HIS A 317 12.41 -7.14 5.19
C HIS A 317 13.61 -7.22 6.14
N GLY A 318 14.70 -7.82 5.67
CA GLY A 318 16.02 -7.58 6.25
C GLY A 318 16.73 -6.45 5.51
N HIS A 319 18.00 -6.19 5.84
CA HIS A 319 18.79 -5.10 5.26
C HIS A 319 18.75 -5.13 3.72
N GLU A 320 19.27 -6.19 3.09
CA GLU A 320 19.33 -6.26 1.62
C GLU A 320 18.23 -7.12 1.00
N ASN A 321 17.75 -8.12 1.73
CA ASN A 321 16.87 -9.17 1.19
C ASN A 321 15.51 -9.14 1.87
N THR A 322 14.54 -9.79 1.24
CA THR A 322 13.28 -10.17 1.87
C THR A 322 13.39 -11.61 2.36
N PHE A 323 12.86 -11.86 3.56
CA PHE A 323 12.85 -13.17 4.20
C PHE A 323 11.41 -13.60 4.44
N PHE A 324 11.22 -14.91 4.59
CA PHE A 324 10.02 -15.44 5.19
C PHE A 324 10.38 -16.34 6.36
N TYR A 325 9.61 -16.25 7.42
CA TYR A 325 9.62 -17.18 8.53
C TYR A 325 8.50 -18.20 8.32
N SER A 326 8.83 -19.49 8.36
CA SER A 326 7.88 -20.59 8.23
C SER A 326 7.43 -21.02 9.62
N LEU A 327 6.13 -20.91 9.91
CA LEU A 327 5.58 -21.36 11.21
C LEU A 327 5.69 -22.86 11.38
N LYS A 328 5.68 -23.63 10.28
CA LYS A 328 5.78 -25.09 10.31
C LYS A 328 7.16 -25.60 10.69
N THR A 329 8.20 -24.94 10.18
CA THR A 329 9.60 -25.35 10.40
C THR A 329 10.28 -24.55 11.50
N HIS A 330 9.67 -23.43 11.92
CA HIS A 330 10.26 -22.43 12.81
C HIS A 330 11.59 -21.87 12.32
N GLU A 331 11.74 -21.75 11.00
CA GLU A 331 12.97 -21.28 10.35
C GLU A 331 12.70 -20.08 9.43
N SER A 332 13.67 -19.16 9.41
CA SER A 332 13.70 -18.05 8.46
C SER A 332 14.52 -18.40 7.23
N HIS A 333 13.96 -18.17 6.05
CA HIS A 333 14.61 -18.40 4.78
C HIS A 333 14.61 -17.11 3.94
N LYS A 334 15.65 -16.93 3.13
CA LYS A 334 15.67 -15.87 2.13
C LYS A 334 14.62 -16.18 1.05
N CYS A 335 13.84 -15.18 0.65
CA CYS A 335 12.90 -15.34 -0.46
C CYS A 335 13.66 -15.54 -1.78
N SER A 336 13.26 -16.56 -2.54
CA SER A 336 13.82 -16.86 -3.88
C SER A 336 12.76 -16.99 -4.98
N GLU A 337 11.48 -17.13 -4.61
CA GLU A 337 10.39 -17.36 -5.57
C GLU A 337 9.58 -16.08 -5.83
N PHE A 338 8.70 -15.71 -4.90
CA PHE A 338 7.80 -14.56 -5.07
C PHE A 338 8.49 -13.22 -4.82
N TYR A 339 9.48 -13.16 -3.93
CA TYR A 339 10.18 -11.91 -3.59
C TYR A 339 11.71 -12.05 -3.60
N PRO A 340 12.34 -12.48 -4.70
CA PRO A 340 13.79 -12.71 -4.80
C PRO A 340 14.63 -11.43 -4.80
N TRP A 341 13.99 -10.26 -4.76
CA TRP A 341 14.63 -8.97 -5.00
C TRP A 341 15.67 -8.61 -3.92
N VAL A 342 16.87 -8.24 -4.39
CA VAL A 342 17.98 -7.75 -3.55
C VAL A 342 18.12 -6.24 -3.73
N THR A 343 18.03 -5.50 -2.63
CA THR A 343 18.03 -4.03 -2.62
C THR A 343 19.26 -3.53 -1.86
N ARG A 344 20.41 -3.42 -2.54
CA ARG A 344 21.70 -3.05 -1.90
C ARG A 344 21.81 -1.59 -1.46
N ARG A 345 20.90 -0.71 -1.91
CA ARG A 345 20.98 0.75 -1.72
C ARG A 345 19.65 1.42 -1.38
N ALA A 346 18.57 0.65 -1.20
CA ALA A 346 17.27 1.25 -0.91
C ALA A 346 17.17 1.63 0.58
N PRO A 347 16.75 2.86 0.90
CA PRO A 347 16.59 3.27 2.30
C PRO A 347 15.46 2.51 2.99
N GLU A 348 14.33 2.25 2.30
CA GLU A 348 13.20 1.48 2.84
C GLU A 348 12.52 0.60 1.77
N LYS A 349 12.08 -0.59 2.19
CA LYS A 349 11.31 -1.57 1.40
C LYS A 349 9.86 -1.56 1.89
N ILE A 350 8.93 -1.46 0.95
CA ILE A 350 7.52 -1.24 1.24
C ILE A 350 6.67 -2.25 0.48
N TRP A 351 5.76 -2.90 1.19
CA TRP A 351 4.68 -3.66 0.57
C TRP A 351 3.62 -2.69 0.04
N ILE A 352 3.23 -2.82 -1.22
CA ILE A 352 2.20 -1.99 -1.83
C ILE A 352 1.16 -2.87 -2.53
N GLU A 353 -0.11 -2.68 -2.20
CA GLU A 353 -1.20 -3.41 -2.85
C GLU A 353 -1.27 -3.04 -4.34
N PRO A 354 -1.43 -4.02 -5.25
CA PRO A 354 -1.68 -3.74 -6.65
C PRO A 354 -3.07 -3.10 -6.83
N LEU A 355 -3.14 -2.06 -7.68
CA LEU A 355 -4.36 -1.31 -8.00
C LEU A 355 -5.40 -2.13 -8.75
#